data_AF-L9YQ43-F1
#
_entry.id   AF-L9YQ43-F1
#
_cell.length_a   1.000
_cell.length_b   1.000
_cell.length_c   1.000
_cell.angle_alpha   90.00
_cell.angle_beta   90.00
_cell.angle_gamma   90.00
#
_symmetry.space_group_name_H-M   'P 1'
#
loop_
_entity.id
_entity.type
_entity.pdbx_description
1 polymer ?
#
loop_
_entity_poly.entity_id
_entity_poly.type
_entity_poly.pdbx_seq_one_letter_code
_entity_poly.pdbx_strand_id
1 'polypeptide(L)'
;MTRYFVDTNVLIGLTFSHDRWAVEAERILDGQNTLFTSEFVIYEYCSRPQGAPRVVSDPDQLQVDPDDTGGVFGTVLEDFQENVEDNIPMYNREIDLQRYDGLSFERILEIFFENIEVRSQAKPHFVRHFQNYFSSREVTPRNAKRCVEDLRDRVLHDAKERKAALMDAVHVVSSTYDEQDRARGLVDEHIGIRESRIPPVDSQWLLDAIGLAERGVLHRVVTGDKKDVVRYQQQLTSLFDVSILYILDEFHTHSQVGQDTHEIF
;
A
#
# COMPACT_ATOMS: atom_id res chain seq x y z
N MET A 1 11.18 12.72 -16.50
CA MET A 1 11.65 11.68 -15.56
C MET A 1 11.50 12.26 -14.17
N THR A 2 10.55 11.77 -13.38
CA THR A 2 10.29 12.31 -12.03
C THR A 2 10.87 11.40 -10.98
N ARG A 3 11.48 11.98 -9.94
CA ARG A 3 12.03 11.24 -8.80
C ARG A 3 11.12 11.43 -7.60
N TYR A 4 10.65 10.33 -7.03
CA TYR A 4 9.74 10.33 -5.89
C TYR A 4 10.40 9.64 -4.70
N PHE A 5 10.30 10.22 -3.51
CA PHE A 5 10.43 9.46 -2.27
C PHE A 5 9.09 8.77 -1.98
N VAL A 6 9.12 7.51 -1.55
CA VAL A 6 7.91 6.74 -1.20
C VAL A 6 8.02 6.16 0.22
N ASP A 7 6.92 6.24 0.97
CA ASP A 7 6.79 5.69 2.33
C ASP A 7 6.26 4.24 2.32
N THR A 8 6.14 3.65 3.51
CA THR A 8 5.62 2.29 3.71
C THR A 8 4.22 2.11 3.08
N ASN A 9 3.33 3.11 3.18
CA ASN A 9 1.98 3.01 2.61
C ASN A 9 2.00 2.88 1.09
N VAL A 10 2.88 3.63 0.42
CA VAL A 10 3.04 3.50 -1.04
C VAL A 10 3.63 2.14 -1.41
N LEU A 11 4.61 1.62 -0.65
CA LEU A 11 5.14 0.28 -0.89
C LEU A 11 4.05 -0.81 -0.74
N ILE A 12 3.18 -0.70 0.27
CA ILE A 12 2.01 -1.58 0.43
C ILE A 12 1.11 -1.49 -0.80
N GLY A 13 0.76 -0.29 -1.25
CA GLY A 13 -0.08 -0.09 -2.44
C GLY A 13 0.53 -0.73 -3.71
N LEU A 14 1.85 -0.59 -3.91
CA LEU A 14 2.55 -1.20 -5.04
C LEU A 14 2.58 -2.73 -4.97
N THR A 15 2.50 -3.29 -3.76
CA THR A 15 2.66 -4.73 -3.52
C THR A 15 1.33 -5.48 -3.53
N PHE A 16 0.33 -4.96 -2.83
CA PHE A 16 -0.92 -5.66 -2.57
C PHE A 16 -2.03 -5.13 -3.47
N SER A 17 -2.45 -5.90 -4.46
CA SER A 17 -3.53 -5.52 -5.39
C SER A 17 -4.90 -5.31 -4.72
N HIS A 18 -5.05 -5.74 -3.48
CA HIS A 18 -6.27 -5.61 -2.69
C HIS A 18 -6.21 -4.44 -1.69
N ASP A 19 -5.10 -3.71 -1.66
CA ASP A 19 -4.94 -2.56 -0.78
C ASP A 19 -5.65 -1.32 -1.34
N ARG A 20 -6.04 -0.39 -0.45
CA ARG A 20 -6.77 0.84 -0.79
C ARG A 20 -5.99 1.81 -1.69
N TRP A 21 -4.67 1.71 -1.74
CA TRP A 21 -3.78 2.55 -2.52
C TRP A 21 -3.37 1.91 -3.84
N ALA A 22 -3.74 0.64 -4.09
CA ALA A 22 -3.17 -0.15 -5.18
C ALA A 22 -3.31 0.49 -6.57
N VAL A 23 -4.50 1.01 -6.89
CA VAL A 23 -4.79 1.65 -8.17
C VAL A 23 -3.89 2.87 -8.38
N GLU A 24 -3.84 3.76 -7.39
CA GLU A 24 -3.07 5.00 -7.47
C GLU A 24 -1.57 4.76 -7.37
N ALA A 25 -1.14 3.76 -6.59
CA ALA A 25 0.25 3.38 -6.45
C ALA A 25 0.82 2.81 -7.76
N GLU A 26 0.09 1.93 -8.45
CA GLU A 26 0.50 1.39 -9.75
C GLU A 26 0.79 2.52 -10.76
N ARG A 27 0.04 3.64 -10.70
CA ARG A 27 0.25 4.80 -11.58
C ARG A 27 1.54 5.56 -11.31
N ILE A 28 2.15 5.42 -10.13
CA ILE A 28 3.48 5.99 -9.87
C ILE A 28 4.51 5.36 -10.81
N LEU A 29 4.30 4.10 -11.19
CA LEU A 29 5.12 3.37 -12.15
C LEU A 29 4.77 3.74 -13.61
N ASP A 30 3.70 4.50 -13.86
CA ASP A 30 3.36 4.98 -15.20
C ASP A 30 4.37 6.05 -15.64
N GLY A 31 5.34 5.60 -16.44
CA GLY A 31 6.41 6.43 -16.99
C GLY A 31 7.79 6.00 -16.49
N GLN A 32 8.83 6.71 -16.93
CA GLN A 32 10.19 6.48 -16.47
C GLN A 32 10.42 7.20 -15.13
N ASN A 33 9.62 6.93 -14.11
CA ASN A 33 9.83 7.50 -12.78
C ASN A 33 10.89 6.70 -12.03
N THR A 34 11.57 7.36 -11.09
CA THR A 34 12.55 6.72 -10.20
C THR A 34 12.05 6.81 -8.77
N LEU A 35 11.97 5.67 -8.10
CA LEU A 35 11.54 5.60 -6.71
C LEU A 35 12.76 5.58 -5.79
N PHE A 36 12.70 6.41 -4.75
CA PHE A 36 13.64 6.44 -3.65
C PHE A 36 12.88 6.10 -2.37
N THR A 37 13.55 5.44 -1.43
CA THR A 37 13.04 5.23 -0.07
C THR A 37 14.22 5.11 0.88
N SER A 38 13.99 5.07 2.19
CA SER A 38 15.08 4.97 3.18
C SER A 38 15.09 3.64 3.92
N GLU A 39 16.23 3.35 4.58
CA GLU A 39 16.39 2.19 5.46
C GLU A 39 15.30 2.11 6.55
N PHE A 40 14.78 3.25 7.04
CA PHE A 40 13.64 3.25 7.98
C PHE A 40 12.37 2.68 7.37
N VAL A 41 12.08 3.04 6.12
CA VAL A 41 10.90 2.55 5.40
C VAL A 41 11.05 1.07 5.11
N ILE A 42 12.21 0.63 4.62
CA ILE A 42 12.45 -0.80 4.35
C ILE A 42 12.46 -1.61 5.64
N TYR A 43 13.05 -1.10 6.72
CA TYR A 43 12.97 -1.75 8.03
C TYR A 43 11.53 -1.92 8.47
N GLU A 44 10.70 -0.88 8.44
CA GLU A 44 9.28 -1.01 8.79
C GLU A 44 8.54 -2.00 7.88
N TYR A 45 8.77 -1.91 6.58
CA TYR A 45 8.06 -2.68 5.57
C TYR A 45 8.46 -4.17 5.58
N CYS A 46 9.76 -4.49 5.64
CA CYS A 46 10.28 -5.86 5.52
C CYS A 46 10.66 -6.50 6.85
N SER A 47 11.29 -5.77 7.77
CA SER A 47 12.12 -6.38 8.81
C SER A 47 11.69 -6.12 10.26
N ARG A 48 10.83 -5.12 10.53
CA ARG A 48 10.45 -4.72 11.89
C ARG A 48 9.51 -5.76 12.50
N PRO A 49 9.95 -6.58 13.48
CA PRO A 49 9.09 -7.60 14.06
C PRO A 49 7.90 -7.00 14.81
N GLN A 50 6.81 -7.75 14.90
CA GLN A 50 5.67 -7.36 15.70
C GLN A 50 6.08 -7.14 17.18
N GLY A 51 5.70 -6.00 17.75
CA GLY A 51 6.04 -5.63 19.12
C GLY A 51 7.42 -4.96 19.30
N ALA A 52 8.25 -4.88 18.26
CA ALA A 52 9.46 -4.08 18.30
C ALA A 52 9.13 -2.58 18.45
N PRO A 53 10.04 -1.77 19.04
CA PRO A 53 9.88 -0.33 19.10
C PRO A 53 9.66 0.27 17.70
N ARG A 54 8.66 1.13 17.56
CA ARG A 54 8.37 1.80 16.28
C ARG A 54 9.39 2.90 15.95
N VAL A 55 9.99 3.49 16.98
CA VAL A 55 10.98 4.55 16.86
C VAL A 55 12.34 3.97 17.20
N VAL A 56 13.30 4.15 16.30
CA VAL A 56 14.70 3.72 16.47
C VAL A 56 15.56 4.97 16.38
N SER A 57 16.19 5.30 17.50
CA SER A 57 16.93 6.56 17.63
C SER A 57 18.28 6.60 16.90
N ASP A 58 18.81 5.42 16.57
CA ASP A 58 20.11 5.20 15.99
C ASP A 58 19.96 4.34 14.72
N PRO A 59 20.17 4.91 13.52
CA PRO A 59 20.04 4.18 12.27
C PRO A 59 20.94 2.95 12.16
N ASP A 60 22.10 2.92 12.83
CA ASP A 60 23.02 1.76 12.81
C ASP A 60 22.41 0.51 13.46
N GLN A 61 21.31 0.66 14.20
CA GLN A 61 20.57 -0.45 14.82
C GLN A 61 19.54 -1.07 13.87
N LEU A 62 19.31 -0.49 12.70
CA LEU A 62 18.39 -1.03 11.72
C LEU A 62 18.96 -2.30 11.09
N GLN A 63 18.35 -3.43 11.43
CA GLN A 63 18.59 -4.70 10.74
C GLN A 63 17.69 -4.75 9.52
N VAL A 64 18.15 -4.14 8.42
CA VAL A 64 17.41 -4.09 7.16
C VAL A 64 17.72 -5.34 6.33
N ASP A 65 16.71 -6.15 6.10
CA ASP A 65 16.74 -7.26 5.16
C ASP A 65 15.54 -7.11 4.20
N PRO A 66 15.76 -6.67 2.94
CA PRO A 66 14.69 -6.53 1.95
C PRO A 66 13.96 -7.83 1.63
N ASP A 67 14.56 -8.99 1.89
CA ASP A 67 13.94 -10.31 1.65
C ASP A 67 13.09 -10.78 2.84
N ASP A 68 13.33 -10.23 4.03
CA ASP A 68 12.57 -10.56 5.24
C ASP A 68 11.07 -10.22 5.10
N THR A 69 10.26 -10.95 5.84
CA THR A 69 8.81 -10.81 5.92
C THR A 69 8.33 -10.54 7.34
N GLY A 70 9.22 -10.21 8.29
CA GLY A 70 8.85 -9.88 9.67
C GLY A 70 8.14 -8.54 9.86
N GLY A 71 8.24 -7.64 8.86
CA GLY A 71 7.66 -6.29 8.86
C GLY A 71 6.20 -6.22 8.44
N VAL A 72 5.76 -5.00 8.10
CA VAL A 72 4.37 -4.71 7.69
C VAL A 72 3.94 -5.55 6.49
N PHE A 73 4.85 -5.89 5.57
CA PHE A 73 4.55 -6.81 4.47
C PHE A 73 4.01 -8.15 4.97
N GLY A 74 4.69 -8.79 5.94
CA GLY A 74 4.25 -10.08 6.47
C GLY A 74 2.93 -9.98 7.20
N THR A 75 2.75 -8.92 8.01
CA THR A 75 1.49 -8.67 8.71
C THR A 75 0.32 -8.54 7.73
N VAL A 76 0.44 -7.73 6.68
CA VAL A 76 -0.64 -7.58 5.69
C VAL A 76 -0.90 -8.88 4.93
N LEU A 77 0.15 -9.65 4.62
CA LEU A 77 0.04 -10.95 3.96
C LEU A 77 -0.71 -11.97 4.83
N GLU A 78 -0.36 -12.03 6.12
CA GLU A 78 -0.98 -12.90 7.13
C GLU A 78 -2.43 -12.50 7.38
N ASP A 79 -2.69 -11.21 7.63
CA ASP A 79 -4.05 -10.66 7.83
C ASP A 79 -4.98 -11.01 6.66
N PHE A 80 -4.49 -10.88 5.41
CA PHE A 80 -5.27 -11.26 4.24
C PHE A 80 -5.52 -12.77 4.19
N GLN A 81 -4.50 -13.58 4.48
CA GLN A 81 -4.63 -15.04 4.50
C GLN A 81 -5.67 -15.47 5.55
N GLU A 82 -5.55 -15.00 6.78
CA GLU A 82 -6.47 -15.31 7.88
C GLU A 82 -7.90 -14.86 7.54
N ASN A 83 -8.08 -13.63 7.06
CA ASN A 83 -9.40 -13.13 6.64
C ASN A 83 -10.06 -14.02 5.57
N VAL A 84 -9.30 -14.57 4.62
CA VAL A 84 -9.86 -15.49 3.63
C VAL A 84 -10.11 -16.88 4.24
N GLU A 85 -9.14 -17.45 4.95
CA GLU A 85 -9.21 -18.82 5.48
C GLU A 85 -10.30 -19.00 6.53
N ASP A 86 -10.46 -18.03 7.43
CA ASP A 86 -11.48 -18.08 8.48
C ASP A 86 -12.91 -17.94 7.92
N ASN A 87 -13.06 -17.24 6.78
CA ASN A 87 -14.36 -16.97 6.17
C ASN A 87 -14.74 -17.92 5.02
N ILE A 88 -13.78 -18.70 4.47
CA ILE A 88 -14.05 -19.73 3.46
C ILE A 88 -15.15 -20.72 3.89
N PRO A 89 -15.22 -21.22 5.14
CA PRO A 89 -16.28 -22.14 5.55
C PRO A 89 -17.68 -21.54 5.44
N MET A 90 -17.85 -20.27 5.83
CA MET A 90 -19.14 -19.57 5.76
C MET A 90 -19.52 -19.29 4.30
N TYR A 91 -18.58 -18.75 3.52
CA TYR A 91 -18.71 -18.58 2.08
C TYR A 91 -19.14 -19.89 1.38
N ASN A 92 -18.45 -21.00 1.66
CA ASN A 92 -18.71 -22.29 1.05
C ASN A 92 -20.10 -22.83 1.39
N ARG A 93 -20.57 -22.58 2.62
CA ARG A 93 -21.90 -22.95 3.08
C ARG A 93 -22.96 -22.16 2.33
N GLU A 94 -22.80 -20.84 2.21
CA GLU A 94 -23.76 -19.98 1.52
C GLU A 94 -23.86 -20.29 0.03
N ILE A 95 -22.73 -20.57 -0.63
CA ILE A 95 -22.68 -21.04 -2.01
C ILE A 95 -23.42 -22.38 -2.19
N ASP A 96 -23.27 -23.32 -1.25
CA ASP A 96 -24.00 -24.60 -1.33
C ASP A 96 -25.51 -24.45 -1.13
N LEU A 97 -25.96 -23.45 -0.37
CA LEU A 97 -27.38 -23.15 -0.21
C LEU A 97 -28.03 -22.64 -1.51
N GLN A 98 -27.25 -22.03 -2.42
CA GLN A 98 -27.73 -21.57 -3.73
C GLN A 98 -27.93 -22.70 -4.77
N ARG A 99 -27.67 -23.97 -4.41
CA ARG A 99 -27.76 -25.12 -5.33
C ARG A 99 -29.15 -25.34 -5.94
N TYR A 100 -30.20 -24.82 -5.32
CA TYR A 100 -31.59 -25.07 -5.73
C TYR A 100 -32.28 -23.86 -6.38
N ASP A 101 -31.74 -22.65 -6.24
CA ASP A 101 -32.28 -21.41 -6.82
C ASP A 101 -31.13 -20.55 -7.38
N GLY A 102 -30.89 -20.67 -8.69
CA GLY A 102 -30.31 -19.59 -9.51
C GLY A 102 -29.01 -18.94 -9.06
N LEU A 103 -27.96 -19.71 -8.72
CA LEU A 103 -26.62 -19.14 -8.52
C LEU A 103 -26.20 -18.33 -9.76
N SER A 104 -26.16 -17.00 -9.62
CA SER A 104 -25.66 -16.07 -10.63
C SER A 104 -24.26 -15.58 -10.29
N PHE A 105 -23.61 -14.93 -11.26
CA PHE A 105 -22.32 -14.29 -11.07
C PHE A 105 -22.37 -13.20 -9.99
N GLU A 106 -23.42 -12.39 -10.03
CA GLU A 106 -23.67 -11.29 -9.08
C GLU A 106 -23.84 -11.87 -7.68
N ARG A 107 -24.61 -12.96 -7.52
CA ARG A 107 -24.80 -13.59 -6.22
C ARG A 107 -23.50 -14.17 -5.64
N ILE A 108 -22.61 -14.68 -6.48
CA ILE A 108 -21.27 -15.12 -6.04
C ILE A 108 -20.46 -13.95 -5.47
N LEU A 109 -20.47 -12.80 -6.15
CA LEU A 109 -19.76 -11.61 -5.69
C LEU A 109 -20.35 -11.03 -4.40
N GLU A 110 -21.68 -11.00 -4.30
CA GLU A 110 -22.37 -10.60 -3.07
C GLU A 110 -21.94 -11.48 -1.89
N ILE A 111 -22.07 -12.80 -2.04
CA ILE A 111 -21.67 -13.77 -0.99
C ILE A 111 -20.18 -13.59 -0.66
N PHE A 112 -19.33 -13.37 -1.67
CA PHE A 112 -17.90 -13.11 -1.44
C PHE A 112 -17.68 -11.86 -0.57
N PHE A 113 -18.27 -10.71 -0.93
CA PHE A 113 -18.09 -9.47 -0.17
C PHE A 113 -18.87 -9.40 1.15
N GLU A 114 -19.88 -10.24 1.34
CA GLU A 114 -20.59 -10.43 2.61
C GLU A 114 -19.75 -11.22 3.63
N ASN A 115 -18.91 -12.14 3.15
CA ASN A 115 -18.14 -13.06 4.00
C ASN A 115 -16.67 -12.65 4.14
N ILE A 116 -16.05 -12.12 3.09
CA ILE A 116 -14.62 -11.78 3.07
C ILE A 116 -14.47 -10.28 3.14
N GLU A 117 -13.78 -9.78 4.16
CA GLU A 117 -13.60 -8.35 4.34
C GLU A 117 -12.71 -7.79 3.22
N VAL A 118 -13.29 -6.93 2.39
CA VAL A 118 -12.59 -6.25 1.30
C VAL A 118 -12.90 -4.77 1.37
N ARG A 119 -11.84 -3.94 1.35
CA ARG A 119 -11.98 -2.48 1.29
C ARG A 119 -12.69 -2.06 0.01
N SER A 120 -13.58 -1.08 0.09
CA SER A 120 -14.44 -0.67 -1.04
C SER A 120 -13.63 -0.27 -2.28
N GLN A 121 -12.48 0.37 -2.10
CA GLN A 121 -11.57 0.77 -3.19
C GLN A 121 -10.98 -0.43 -3.95
N ALA A 122 -10.81 -1.57 -3.29
CA ALA A 122 -10.23 -2.77 -3.87
C ALA A 122 -11.25 -3.67 -4.57
N LYS A 123 -12.56 -3.53 -4.27
CA LYS A 123 -13.64 -4.34 -4.84
C LYS A 123 -13.58 -4.48 -6.38
N PRO A 124 -13.28 -3.42 -7.17
CA PRO A 124 -13.18 -3.54 -8.63
C PRO A 124 -12.15 -4.58 -9.11
N HIS A 125 -11.04 -4.77 -8.37
CA HIS A 125 -10.02 -5.77 -8.72
C HIS A 125 -10.55 -7.20 -8.52
N PHE A 126 -11.27 -7.43 -7.43
CA PHE A 126 -11.91 -8.71 -7.17
C PHE A 126 -13.01 -8.99 -8.20
N VAL A 127 -13.87 -8.01 -8.50
CA VAL A 127 -14.88 -8.16 -9.57
C VAL A 127 -14.23 -8.57 -10.89
N ARG A 128 -13.15 -7.88 -11.31
CA ARG A 128 -12.41 -8.21 -12.53
C ARG A 128 -11.81 -9.61 -12.50
N HIS A 129 -11.27 -10.03 -11.35
CA HIS A 129 -10.75 -11.39 -11.19
C HIS A 129 -11.84 -12.44 -11.42
N PHE A 130 -12.98 -12.29 -10.73
CA PHE A 130 -14.11 -13.21 -10.87
C PHE A 130 -14.67 -13.20 -12.30
N GLN A 131 -14.81 -12.03 -12.94
CA GLN A 131 -15.22 -11.92 -14.34
C GLN A 131 -14.27 -12.70 -15.26
N ASN A 132 -12.96 -12.52 -15.11
CA ASN A 132 -11.96 -13.24 -15.89
C ASN A 132 -12.03 -14.75 -15.63
N TYR A 133 -12.21 -15.17 -14.38
CA TYR A 133 -12.32 -16.58 -14.02
C TYR A 133 -13.54 -17.26 -14.68
N PHE A 134 -14.70 -16.61 -14.63
CA PHE A 134 -15.97 -17.10 -15.18
C PHE A 134 -16.17 -16.81 -16.67
N SER A 135 -15.32 -16.00 -17.30
CA SER A 135 -15.36 -15.76 -18.77
C SER A 135 -15.27 -17.04 -19.61
N SER A 136 -14.65 -18.09 -19.06
CA SER A 136 -14.42 -19.38 -19.71
C SER A 136 -14.93 -20.56 -18.89
N ARG A 137 -15.66 -20.32 -17.79
CA ARG A 137 -16.10 -21.35 -16.85
C ARG A 137 -17.57 -21.14 -16.52
N GLU A 138 -18.31 -22.23 -16.40
CA GLU A 138 -19.71 -22.17 -15.99
C GLU A 138 -19.86 -21.70 -14.54
N VAL A 139 -20.92 -20.91 -14.30
CA VAL A 139 -21.31 -20.47 -12.96
C VAL A 139 -21.90 -21.67 -12.20
N THR A 140 -21.07 -22.27 -11.34
CA THR A 140 -21.47 -23.42 -10.52
C THR A 140 -20.90 -23.27 -9.11
N PRO A 141 -21.52 -23.89 -8.09
CA PRO A 141 -20.99 -23.89 -6.73
C PRO A 141 -19.53 -24.36 -6.67
N ARG A 142 -19.20 -25.42 -7.42
CA ARG A 142 -17.83 -25.95 -7.49
C ARG A 142 -16.84 -24.90 -8.01
N ASN A 143 -17.19 -24.21 -9.08
CA ASN A 143 -16.31 -23.21 -9.68
C ASN A 143 -16.20 -21.95 -8.83
N ALA A 144 -17.26 -21.55 -8.12
CA ALA A 144 -17.25 -20.42 -7.20
C ALA A 144 -16.27 -20.63 -6.04
N LYS A 145 -16.33 -21.80 -5.39
CA LYS A 145 -15.40 -22.18 -4.32
C LYS A 145 -13.96 -22.18 -4.78
N ARG A 146 -13.70 -22.82 -5.93
CA ARG A 146 -12.37 -22.84 -6.53
C ARG A 146 -11.88 -21.44 -6.95
N CYS A 147 -12.78 -20.55 -7.36
CA CYS A 147 -12.41 -19.17 -7.70
C CYS A 147 -11.81 -18.43 -6.50
N VAL A 148 -12.35 -18.63 -5.30
CA VAL A 148 -11.84 -18.00 -4.07
C VAL A 148 -10.50 -18.59 -3.65
N GLU A 149 -10.35 -19.91 -3.75
CA GLU A 149 -9.07 -20.59 -3.52
C GLU A 149 -7.98 -20.09 -4.49
N ASP A 150 -8.28 -20.07 -5.80
CA ASP A 150 -7.36 -19.59 -6.84
C ASP A 150 -7.05 -18.09 -6.66
N LEU A 151 -8.01 -17.28 -6.21
CA LEU A 151 -7.82 -15.88 -5.88
C LEU A 151 -6.85 -15.71 -4.71
N ARG A 152 -7.05 -16.46 -3.61
CA ARG A 152 -6.17 -16.42 -2.44
C ARG A 152 -4.74 -16.72 -2.85
N ASP A 153 -4.55 -17.85 -3.51
CA ASP A 153 -3.22 -18.32 -3.91
C ASP A 153 -2.55 -17.32 -4.86
N ARG A 154 -3.33 -16.72 -5.77
CA ARG A 154 -2.84 -15.66 -6.65
C ARG A 154 -2.43 -14.40 -5.88
N VAL A 155 -3.27 -13.88 -4.99
CA VAL A 155 -2.96 -12.66 -4.23
C VAL A 155 -1.70 -12.86 -3.38
N LEU A 156 -1.57 -14.03 -2.74
CA LEU A 156 -0.39 -14.35 -1.92
C LEU A 156 0.89 -14.52 -2.77
N HIS A 157 0.78 -15.13 -3.95
CA HIS A 157 1.90 -15.29 -4.86
C HIS A 157 2.30 -13.95 -5.50
N ASP A 158 1.34 -13.21 -6.06
CA ASP A 158 1.55 -11.93 -6.72
C ASP A 158 2.16 -10.90 -5.75
N ALA A 159 1.74 -10.89 -4.48
CA ALA A 159 2.34 -10.00 -3.47
C ALA A 159 3.84 -10.28 -3.27
N LYS A 160 4.26 -11.55 -3.25
CA LYS A 160 5.68 -11.91 -3.10
C LYS A 160 6.49 -11.54 -4.34
N GLU A 161 5.98 -11.82 -5.53
CA GLU A 161 6.61 -11.44 -6.80
C GLU A 161 6.72 -9.92 -6.93
N ARG A 162 5.65 -9.19 -6.60
CA ARG A 162 5.63 -7.72 -6.61
C ARG A 162 6.59 -7.13 -5.59
N LYS A 163 6.70 -7.69 -4.38
CA LYS A 163 7.70 -7.26 -3.39
C LYS A 163 9.10 -7.42 -3.94
N ALA A 164 9.45 -8.59 -4.49
CA ALA A 164 10.78 -8.83 -5.04
C ALA A 164 11.11 -7.83 -6.16
N ALA A 165 10.21 -7.67 -7.12
CA ALA A 165 10.37 -6.70 -8.21
C ALA A 165 10.46 -5.24 -7.70
N LEU A 166 9.71 -4.90 -6.66
CA LEU A 166 9.74 -3.56 -6.05
C LEU A 166 11.07 -3.30 -5.34
N MET A 167 11.61 -4.28 -4.60
CA MET A 167 12.91 -4.17 -3.93
C MET A 167 14.05 -4.01 -4.94
N ASP A 168 13.96 -4.66 -6.10
CA ASP A 168 14.92 -4.47 -7.20
C ASP A 168 14.81 -3.10 -7.88
N ALA A 169 13.61 -2.50 -7.89
CA ALA A 169 13.34 -1.26 -8.62
C ALA A 169 13.50 0.01 -7.78
N VAL A 170 13.37 -0.06 -6.46
CA VAL A 170 13.47 1.10 -5.56
C VAL A 170 14.91 1.38 -5.16
N HIS A 171 15.32 2.65 -5.22
CA HIS A 171 16.59 3.08 -4.67
C HIS A 171 16.48 3.28 -3.16
N VAL A 172 16.93 2.28 -2.40
CA VAL A 172 17.06 2.38 -0.95
C VAL A 172 18.29 3.23 -0.62
N VAL A 173 18.10 4.33 0.09
CA VAL A 173 19.19 5.16 0.59
C VAL A 173 19.45 4.87 2.06
N SER A 174 20.72 4.96 2.45
CA SER A 174 21.07 4.93 3.87
C SER A 174 20.43 6.09 4.59
N SER A 175 19.94 5.82 5.80
CA SER A 175 19.30 6.87 6.59
C SER A 175 20.33 7.93 6.97
N THR A 176 19.89 9.18 6.96
CA THR A 176 20.64 10.35 7.46
C THR A 176 19.94 10.97 8.65
N TYR A 177 18.95 10.30 9.23
CA TYR A 177 18.06 10.84 10.25
C TYR A 177 18.79 11.52 11.41
N ASP A 178 19.91 10.95 11.86
CA ASP A 178 20.77 11.46 12.93
C ASP A 178 21.58 12.70 12.51
N GLU A 179 21.87 12.87 11.21
CA GLU A 179 22.53 14.04 10.63
C GLU A 179 21.57 15.23 10.41
N GLN A 180 20.25 15.02 10.48
CA GLN A 180 19.21 16.00 10.12
C GLN A 180 18.79 16.93 11.28
N ASP A 181 19.69 17.33 12.18
CA ASP A 181 19.36 18.13 13.36
C ASP A 181 18.70 19.48 13.03
N ARG A 182 19.16 20.16 11.97
CA ARG A 182 18.53 21.41 11.50
C ARG A 182 17.10 21.18 11.06
N ALA A 183 16.88 20.21 10.17
CA ALA A 183 15.54 19.93 9.64
C ALA A 183 14.60 19.44 10.74
N ARG A 184 15.09 18.57 11.63
CA ARG A 184 14.36 18.11 12.82
C ARG A 184 13.93 19.28 13.70
N GLY A 185 14.85 20.21 13.99
CA GLY A 185 14.55 21.41 14.78
C GLY A 185 13.47 22.29 14.14
N LEU A 186 13.56 22.52 12.82
CA LEU A 186 12.57 23.32 12.08
C LEU A 186 11.19 22.65 12.06
N VAL A 187 11.12 21.34 11.82
CA VAL A 187 9.87 20.57 11.86
C VAL A 187 9.27 20.59 13.26
N ASP A 188 10.08 20.41 14.31
CA ASP A 188 9.60 20.44 15.69
C ASP A 188 9.08 21.82 16.10
N GLU A 189 9.78 22.89 15.72
CA GLU A 189 9.40 24.27 16.03
C GLU A 189 8.12 24.72 15.29
N HIS A 190 8.00 24.41 13.99
CA HIS A 190 6.94 24.98 13.15
C HIS A 190 5.72 24.06 13.00
N ILE A 191 5.90 22.75 13.20
CA ILE A 191 4.84 21.76 13.05
C ILE A 191 4.58 21.08 14.39
N GLY A 192 5.59 20.41 14.96
CA GLY A 192 5.54 19.74 16.26
C GLY A 192 5.77 18.23 16.17
N ILE A 193 7.01 17.78 16.44
CA ILE A 193 7.33 16.35 16.59
C ILE A 193 7.08 15.92 18.03
N ARG A 194 7.55 16.72 18.99
CA ARG A 194 7.37 16.48 20.44
C ARG A 194 5.92 16.57 20.87
N GLU A 195 5.14 17.41 20.18
CA GLU A 195 3.69 17.52 20.36
C GLU A 195 2.90 16.38 19.69
N SER A 196 3.60 15.41 19.08
CA SER A 196 3.00 14.27 18.37
C SER A 196 2.04 14.68 17.25
N ARG A 197 2.30 15.81 16.60
CA ARG A 197 1.54 16.24 15.41
C ARG A 197 2.05 15.56 14.14
N ILE A 198 3.37 15.50 14.00
CA ILE A 198 4.04 14.47 13.19
C ILE A 198 4.58 13.45 14.20
N PRO A 199 4.07 12.20 14.22
CA PRO A 199 4.56 11.17 15.11
C PRO A 199 6.07 10.94 14.92
N PRO A 200 6.81 10.62 15.99
CA PRO A 200 8.25 10.36 15.86
C PRO A 200 8.61 9.20 14.93
N VAL A 201 7.68 8.28 14.65
CA VAL A 201 7.89 7.22 13.65
C VAL A 201 7.88 7.79 12.23
N ASP A 202 6.97 8.71 11.95
CA ASP A 202 6.86 9.31 10.61
C ASP A 202 7.93 10.37 10.35
N SER A 203 8.43 11.00 11.41
CA SER A 203 9.54 11.94 11.28
C SER A 203 10.85 11.27 10.84
N GLN A 204 11.04 9.97 11.12
CA GLN A 204 12.26 9.26 10.75
C GLN A 204 12.46 9.20 9.24
N TRP A 205 11.47 8.70 8.50
CA TRP A 205 11.55 8.65 7.03
C TRP A 205 11.34 10.03 6.39
N LEU A 206 10.55 10.92 7.00
CA LEU A 206 10.33 12.26 6.47
C LEU A 206 11.62 13.09 6.47
N LEU A 207 12.43 12.99 7.52
CA LEU A 207 13.71 13.69 7.59
C LEU A 207 14.73 13.14 6.58
N ASP A 208 14.72 11.83 6.30
CA ASP A 208 15.51 11.27 5.19
C ASP A 208 15.08 11.84 3.84
N ALA A 209 13.77 11.93 3.60
CA ALA A 209 13.23 12.51 2.37
C ALA A 209 13.61 14.00 2.22
N ILE A 210 13.56 14.78 3.30
CA ILE A 210 14.01 16.17 3.35
C ILE A 210 15.51 16.24 3.08
N GLY A 211 16.32 15.39 3.70
CA GLY A 211 17.77 15.33 3.47
C GLY A 211 18.13 15.07 2.01
N LEU A 212 17.39 14.19 1.33
CA LEU A 212 17.54 13.97 -0.11
C LEU A 212 17.12 15.19 -0.93
N ALA A 213 16.08 15.92 -0.51
CA ALA A 213 15.63 17.13 -1.17
C ALA A 213 16.64 18.27 -1.06
N GLU A 214 17.20 18.51 0.13
CA GLU A 214 18.24 19.51 0.35
C GLU A 214 19.53 19.20 -0.45
N ARG A 215 19.81 17.91 -0.70
CA ARG A 215 20.91 17.45 -1.56
C ARG A 215 20.58 17.51 -3.07
N GLY A 216 19.37 17.94 -3.45
CA GLY A 216 18.92 18.04 -4.85
C GLY A 216 18.68 16.70 -5.53
N VAL A 217 18.49 15.62 -4.76
CA VAL A 217 18.25 14.28 -5.31
C VAL A 217 16.82 14.15 -5.82
N LEU A 218 15.83 14.64 -5.05
CA LEU A 218 14.40 14.60 -5.34
C LEU A 218 13.70 15.86 -4.82
N HIS A 219 12.48 16.14 -5.28
CA HIS A 219 11.67 17.27 -4.79
C HIS A 219 10.23 16.87 -4.47
N ARG A 220 9.90 15.57 -4.54
CA ARG A 220 8.54 15.06 -4.40
C ARG A 220 8.54 13.86 -3.47
N VAL A 221 7.66 13.88 -2.48
CA VAL A 221 7.43 12.81 -1.52
C VAL A 221 5.99 12.36 -1.69
N VAL A 222 5.77 11.08 -1.98
CA VAL A 222 4.43 10.50 -2.08
C VAL A 222 4.17 9.67 -0.84
N THR A 223 3.03 9.89 -0.21
CA THR A 223 2.64 9.19 1.02
C THR A 223 1.14 8.88 1.04
N GLY A 224 0.79 7.78 1.70
CA GLY A 224 -0.58 7.45 2.08
C GLY A 224 -1.04 8.11 3.38
N ASP A 225 -0.15 8.81 4.10
CA ASP A 225 -0.43 9.39 5.41
C ASP A 225 -1.06 10.79 5.31
N LYS A 226 -2.38 10.79 5.19
CA LYS A 226 -3.16 12.02 5.09
C LYS A 226 -3.10 12.87 6.37
N LYS A 227 -3.09 12.23 7.55
CA LYS A 227 -3.37 12.92 8.82
C LYS A 227 -2.11 13.52 9.41
N ASP A 228 -1.02 12.79 9.31
CA ASP A 228 0.17 13.10 10.09
C ASP A 228 1.19 13.85 9.23
N VAL A 229 1.29 13.56 7.92
CA VAL A 229 2.27 14.23 7.04
C VAL A 229 1.62 15.18 6.03
N VAL A 230 0.67 14.71 5.21
CA VAL A 230 0.03 15.54 4.15
C VAL A 230 -0.65 16.78 4.72
N ARG A 231 -1.24 16.68 5.92
CA ARG A 231 -1.85 17.82 6.62
C ARG A 231 -0.91 19.04 6.72
N TYR A 232 0.39 18.81 6.76
CA TYR A 232 1.42 19.85 6.89
C TYR A 232 2.16 20.11 5.56
N GLN A 233 1.62 19.68 4.42
CA GLN A 233 2.27 19.80 3.10
C GLN A 233 2.72 21.24 2.79
N GLN A 234 1.92 22.25 3.13
CA GLN A 234 2.25 23.66 2.85
C GLN A 234 3.42 24.14 3.70
N GLN A 235 3.44 23.80 4.99
CA GLN A 235 4.57 24.12 5.86
C GLN A 235 5.84 23.39 5.43
N LEU A 236 5.76 22.09 5.16
CA LEU A 236 6.92 21.29 4.72
C LEU A 236 7.48 21.80 3.39
N THR A 237 6.62 22.14 2.42
CA THR A 237 7.03 22.75 1.14
C THR A 237 7.71 24.10 1.39
N SER A 238 7.14 24.95 2.26
CA SER A 238 7.73 26.26 2.55
C SER A 238 9.08 26.17 3.27
N LEU A 239 9.31 25.14 4.08
CA LEU A 239 10.52 25.01 4.89
C LEU A 239 11.67 24.38 4.10
N PHE A 240 11.37 23.40 3.25
CA PHE A 240 12.37 22.51 2.66
C PHE A 240 12.33 22.41 1.12
N ASP A 241 11.48 23.19 0.45
CA ASP A 241 11.29 23.15 -1.01
C ASP A 241 10.99 21.73 -1.54
N VAL A 242 10.21 20.97 -0.74
CA VAL A 242 9.78 19.61 -1.04
C VAL A 242 8.26 19.54 -1.18
N SER A 243 7.78 19.01 -2.29
CA SER A 243 6.35 18.79 -2.51
C SER A 243 5.91 17.49 -1.84
N ILE A 244 5.07 17.60 -0.81
CA ILE A 244 4.41 16.46 -0.19
C ILE A 244 3.11 16.18 -0.93
N LEU A 245 2.97 14.97 -1.47
CA LEU A 245 1.89 14.54 -2.34
C LEU A 245 1.11 13.41 -1.67
N TYR A 246 -0.19 13.61 -1.52
CA TYR A 246 -1.09 12.53 -1.13
C TYR A 246 -1.33 11.62 -2.32
N ILE A 247 -1.08 10.32 -2.17
CA ILE A 247 -1.14 9.37 -3.28
C ILE A 247 -2.49 9.39 -4.02
N LEU A 248 -3.61 9.57 -3.30
CA LEU A 248 -4.90 9.68 -3.97
C LEU A 248 -5.02 11.01 -4.72
N ASP A 249 -4.66 12.15 -4.13
CA ASP A 249 -4.87 13.43 -4.82
C ASP A 249 -3.99 13.55 -6.08
N GLU A 250 -2.76 13.03 -6.05
CA GLU A 250 -1.83 13.09 -7.19
C GLU A 250 -2.22 12.13 -8.32
N PHE A 251 -2.66 10.91 -7.98
CA PHE A 251 -2.83 9.85 -8.99
C PHE A 251 -4.28 9.44 -9.24
N HIS A 252 -5.28 10.00 -8.54
CA HIS A 252 -6.69 9.64 -8.74
C HIS A 252 -7.24 10.13 -10.09
N THR A 253 -6.68 11.18 -10.70
CA THR A 253 -7.21 11.82 -11.93
C THR A 253 -6.28 11.79 -13.14
N HIS A 254 -6.16 10.61 -13.77
CA HIS A 254 -5.87 10.51 -15.21
C HIS A 254 -6.93 9.70 -15.99
N SER A 255 -8.10 9.41 -15.40
CA SER A 255 -9.15 8.59 -16.03
C SER A 255 -10.48 9.30 -16.30
N GLN A 256 -10.59 10.61 -16.06
CA GLN A 256 -11.82 11.38 -16.36
C GLN A 256 -11.67 12.36 -17.53
N VAL A 257 -10.89 11.99 -18.55
CA VAL A 257 -11.07 12.52 -19.90
C VAL A 257 -11.35 11.32 -20.80
N GLY A 258 -12.62 10.88 -20.85
CA GLY A 258 -13.09 9.99 -21.93
C GLY A 258 -13.97 8.79 -21.58
N GLN A 259 -14.59 8.69 -20.40
CA GLN A 259 -15.65 7.69 -20.19
C GLN A 259 -16.87 8.31 -19.49
N ASP A 260 -17.65 9.06 -20.27
CA ASP A 260 -19.10 8.98 -20.16
C ASP A 260 -19.48 7.53 -20.45
N THR A 261 -19.98 6.78 -19.46
CA THR A 261 -21.27 6.05 -19.53
C THR A 261 -21.42 5.01 -18.41
N HIS A 262 -22.56 5.15 -17.73
CA HIS A 262 -23.32 4.15 -16.97
C HIS A 262 -22.76 3.60 -15.65
N GLU A 263 -23.24 4.22 -14.57
CA GLU A 263 -23.68 3.49 -13.37
C GLU A 263 -24.49 2.25 -13.78
N ILE A 264 -24.02 1.07 -13.35
CA ILE A 264 -24.86 -0.10 -13.21
C ILE A 264 -24.62 -0.61 -11.78
N PHE A 265 -25.75 -0.70 -11.08
CA PHE A 265 -26.03 -1.17 -9.72
C PHE A 265 -25.08 -2.24 -9.16
#